data_AF-A0A2U1S168-F1
#
_entry.id   AF-A0A2U1S168-F1
#
_cell.length_a   1.000
_cell.length_b   1.000
_cell.length_c   1.000
_cell.angle_alpha   90.00
_cell.angle_beta   90.00
_cell.angle_gamma   90.00
#
_symmetry.space_group_name_H-M   'P 1'
#
loop_
_entity.id
_entity.type
_entity.pdbx_description
1 polymer ?
#
loop_
_entity_poly.entity_id
_entity_poly.type
_entity_poly.pdbx_seq_one_letter_code
_entity_poly.pdbx_strand_id
1 'polypeptide(L)'
;MSRAPGESGSWEAVRIPAFPRQSCRVDATSVVYRSASPEQTHALGEAIGRLADAGDVIGLIGELGAGKTLFVGGLAKGLDIDPAAYVSSPTFAIMHRYPGRVPLYHIDLYRIETADACARLGLDEYLQGDGVAAVEWAEHGWGILPKEMLTVRLRYFGSDTRLIEIIPVGDRYVRLVRELMRQFSALKP
;
A
#
# COMPACT_ATOMS: atom_id res chain seq x y z
N MET A 1 17.71 -33.70 -7.54
CA MET A 1 18.27 -32.39 -7.15
C MET A 1 17.70 -31.35 -8.12
N SER A 2 16.57 -30.74 -7.75
CA SER A 2 15.87 -29.78 -8.62
C SER A 2 16.26 -28.35 -8.19
N ARG A 3 16.69 -27.53 -9.15
CA ARG A 3 17.01 -26.11 -8.95
C ARG A 3 15.71 -25.32 -8.73
N ALA A 4 15.72 -24.39 -7.79
CA ALA A 4 14.66 -23.42 -7.57
C ALA A 4 14.66 -22.36 -8.70
N PRO A 5 13.49 -21.93 -9.22
CA PRO A 5 13.38 -20.74 -10.04
C PRO A 5 12.90 -19.54 -9.19
N GLY A 6 13.69 -18.47 -9.15
CA GLY A 6 13.31 -17.25 -8.41
C GLY A 6 14.36 -16.15 -8.38
N GLU A 7 15.24 -16.07 -9.40
CA GLU A 7 16.06 -14.89 -9.65
C GLU A 7 15.46 -14.13 -10.84
N SER A 8 15.01 -12.89 -10.65
CA SER A 8 15.15 -11.78 -11.62
C SER A 8 14.30 -10.56 -11.23
N GLY A 9 14.94 -9.40 -11.16
CA GLY A 9 14.26 -8.11 -11.17
C GLY A 9 15.06 -7.01 -10.49
N SER A 10 15.99 -6.38 -11.22
CA SER A 10 16.61 -5.13 -10.79
C SER A 10 15.53 -4.05 -10.62
N TRP A 11 15.38 -3.52 -9.43
CA TRP A 11 14.50 -2.38 -9.16
C TRP A 11 15.14 -1.11 -9.73
N GLU A 12 14.72 -0.70 -10.93
CA GLU A 12 15.10 0.61 -11.46
C GLU A 12 14.13 1.67 -10.97
N ALA A 13 14.63 2.63 -10.20
CA ALA A 13 13.93 3.88 -9.94
C ALA A 13 13.83 4.67 -11.26
N VAL A 14 12.68 4.59 -11.92
CA VAL A 14 12.45 5.32 -13.18
C VAL A 14 12.09 6.76 -12.85
N ARG A 15 12.82 7.75 -13.40
CA ARG A 15 12.37 9.14 -13.43
C ARG A 15 11.33 9.29 -14.55
N ILE A 16 10.08 9.56 -14.18
CA ILE A 16 8.94 9.75 -15.09
C ILE A 16 8.46 11.20 -14.91
N PRO A 17 7.91 11.88 -15.94
CA PRO A 17 7.27 13.18 -15.75
C PRO A 17 6.31 13.16 -14.56
N ALA A 18 6.40 14.20 -13.75
CA ALA A 18 5.68 14.30 -12.49
C ALA A 18 4.19 13.98 -12.68
N PHE A 19 3.66 13.16 -11.79
CA PHE A 19 2.21 12.99 -11.62
C PHE A 19 1.57 14.38 -11.48
N PRO A 20 0.41 14.66 -12.11
CA PRO A 20 -0.26 15.96 -11.95
C PRO A 20 -0.49 16.20 -10.46
N ARG A 21 0.24 17.19 -9.94
CA ARG A 21 0.35 17.49 -8.51
C ARG A 21 -0.91 18.24 -8.08
N GLN A 22 -1.91 17.54 -7.57
CA GLN A 22 -2.93 18.19 -6.76
C GLN A 22 -2.33 18.49 -5.37
N SER A 23 -1.74 19.69 -5.29
CA SER A 23 -1.54 20.50 -4.09
C SER A 23 -1.35 19.77 -2.75
N CYS A 24 -0.20 19.14 -2.55
CA CYS A 24 0.42 18.94 -1.24
C CYS A 24 1.94 18.88 -1.45
N ARG A 25 2.72 19.52 -0.57
CA ARG A 25 4.19 19.52 -0.66
C ARG A 25 4.67 18.08 -0.56
N VAL A 26 5.27 17.56 -1.63
CA VAL A 26 5.99 16.28 -1.62
C VAL A 26 7.43 16.58 -1.21
N ASP A 27 7.86 16.11 -0.04
CA ASP A 27 9.28 16.10 0.30
C ASP A 27 10.05 15.22 -0.68
N ALA A 28 11.36 15.42 -0.82
CA ALA A 28 12.25 14.71 -1.75
C ALA A 28 12.36 13.18 -1.58
N THR A 29 11.47 12.55 -0.81
CA THR A 29 11.53 11.15 -0.38
C THR A 29 10.51 10.24 -1.10
N SER A 30 9.60 10.77 -1.93
CA SER A 30 8.74 9.87 -2.71
C SER A 30 9.55 9.02 -3.69
N VAL A 31 9.12 7.78 -3.89
CA VAL A 31 9.81 6.80 -4.74
C VAL A 31 8.82 6.12 -5.66
N VAL A 32 9.26 5.82 -6.89
CA VAL A 32 8.46 5.10 -7.88
C VAL A 32 9.16 3.78 -8.20
N TYR A 33 8.43 2.69 -8.04
CA TYR A 33 8.86 1.36 -8.44
C TYR A 33 8.12 0.92 -9.70
N ARG A 34 8.86 0.33 -10.64
CA ARG A 34 8.29 -0.42 -11.74
C ARG A 34 8.12 -1.87 -11.31
N SER A 35 6.89 -2.37 -11.36
CA SER A 35 6.54 -3.75 -11.09
C SER A 35 6.17 -4.43 -12.41
N ALA A 36 6.91 -5.44 -12.82
CA ALA A 36 6.70 -6.22 -14.03
C ALA A 36 5.88 -7.51 -13.79
N SER A 37 5.46 -7.78 -12.55
CA SER A 37 4.65 -8.96 -12.24
C SER A 37 3.77 -8.79 -10.98
N PRO A 38 2.76 -9.65 -10.81
CA PRO A 38 2.00 -9.71 -9.56
C PRO A 38 2.89 -9.96 -8.33
N GLU A 39 3.88 -10.84 -8.46
CA GLU A 39 4.81 -11.21 -7.38
C GLU A 39 5.66 -10.02 -6.92
N GLN A 40 6.09 -9.15 -7.84
CA GLN A 40 6.80 -7.92 -7.50
C GLN A 40 5.91 -6.92 -6.75
N THR A 41 4.64 -6.80 -7.16
CA THR A 41 3.66 -5.96 -6.46
C THR A 41 3.42 -6.47 -5.04
N HIS A 42 3.26 -7.78 -4.89
CA HIS A 42 3.11 -8.44 -3.61
C HIS A 42 4.36 -8.28 -2.73
N ALA A 43 5.56 -8.46 -3.29
CA ALA A 43 6.82 -8.31 -2.57
C ALA A 43 7.04 -6.88 -2.05
N LEU A 44 6.62 -5.86 -2.80
CA LEU A 44 6.66 -4.47 -2.34
C LEU A 44 5.70 -4.24 -1.17
N GLY A 45 4.47 -4.78 -1.24
CA GLY A 45 3.53 -4.76 -0.12
C GLY A 45 4.12 -5.44 1.12
N GLU A 46 4.74 -6.60 0.94
CA GLU A 46 5.39 -7.36 2.02
C GLU A 46 6.54 -6.60 2.68
N ALA A 47 7.38 -5.93 1.89
CA ALA A 47 8.46 -5.10 2.42
C ALA A 47 7.93 -3.93 3.25
N ILE A 48 6.86 -3.28 2.79
CA ILE A 48 6.19 -2.21 3.55
C ILE A 48 5.54 -2.79 4.83
N GLY A 49 4.91 -3.96 4.75
CA GLY A 49 4.28 -4.61 5.91
C GLY A 49 5.28 -4.95 7.01
N ARG A 50 6.49 -5.38 6.66
CA ARG A 50 7.59 -5.60 7.64
C ARG A 50 8.02 -4.34 8.36
N LEU A 51 7.89 -3.17 7.73
CA LEU A 51 8.28 -1.88 8.28
C LEU A 51 7.13 -1.16 8.99
N ALA A 52 5.89 -1.62 8.78
CA ALA A 52 4.70 -1.02 9.33
C ALA A 52 4.53 -1.36 10.82
N ASP A 53 4.02 -0.38 11.55
CA ASP A 53 3.75 -0.43 12.99
C ASP A 53 2.28 -0.06 13.27
N ALA A 54 1.81 -0.39 14.47
CA ALA A 54 0.48 0.01 14.94
C ALA A 54 0.25 1.52 14.78
N GLY A 55 -0.93 1.88 14.27
CA GLY A 55 -1.32 3.26 13.96
C GLY A 55 -0.94 3.75 12.56
N ASP A 56 -0.17 2.97 11.79
CA ASP A 56 0.12 3.34 10.40
C ASP A 56 -1.13 3.21 9.51
N VAL A 57 -1.37 4.24 8.68
CA VAL A 57 -2.41 4.24 7.66
C VAL A 57 -1.77 4.25 6.27
N ILE A 58 -2.18 3.29 5.45
CA ILE A 58 -1.71 3.07 4.09
C ILE A 58 -2.89 3.23 3.13
N GLY A 59 -2.93 4.35 2.42
CA GLY A 59 -3.97 4.63 1.43
C GLY A 59 -3.57 4.12 0.04
N LEU A 60 -4.39 3.25 -0.55
CA LEU A 60 -4.18 2.70 -1.89
C LEU A 60 -5.09 3.37 -2.92
N ILE A 61 -4.48 3.95 -3.95
CA ILE A 61 -5.16 4.66 -5.03
C ILE A 61 -4.82 3.97 -6.36
N GLY A 62 -5.81 3.76 -7.21
CA GLY A 62 -5.58 3.22 -8.55
C GLY A 62 -6.86 2.67 -9.17
N GLU A 63 -6.85 2.52 -10.48
CA GLU A 63 -7.99 2.00 -11.26
C GLU A 63 -8.38 0.57 -10.84
N LEU A 64 -9.56 0.13 -11.29
CA LEU A 64 -9.99 -1.26 -11.12
C LEU A 64 -8.96 -2.20 -11.76
N GLY A 65 -8.57 -3.26 -11.04
CA GLY A 65 -7.54 -4.21 -11.49
C GLY A 65 -6.10 -3.71 -11.42
N ALA A 66 -5.84 -2.50 -10.90
CA ALA A 66 -4.48 -1.96 -10.78
C ALA A 66 -3.57 -2.75 -9.82
N GLY A 67 -4.13 -3.64 -9.00
CA GLY A 67 -3.39 -4.51 -8.06
C GLY A 67 -3.42 -4.07 -6.60
N LYS A 68 -4.38 -3.22 -6.20
CA LYS A 68 -4.54 -2.74 -4.82
C LYS A 68 -4.66 -3.90 -3.81
N THR A 69 -5.64 -4.79 -3.97
CA THR A 69 -5.80 -5.96 -3.10
C THR A 69 -4.60 -6.90 -3.11
N LEU A 70 -3.92 -7.06 -4.25
CA LEU A 70 -2.69 -7.86 -4.35
C LEU A 70 -1.56 -7.26 -3.50
N PHE A 71 -1.42 -5.93 -3.52
CA PHE A 71 -0.50 -5.22 -2.64
C PHE A 71 -0.88 -5.43 -1.17
N VAL A 72 -2.16 -5.37 -0.83
CA VAL A 72 -2.63 -5.63 0.55
C VAL A 72 -2.35 -7.06 0.99
N GLY A 73 -2.47 -8.06 0.10
CA GLY A 73 -2.02 -9.44 0.40
C GLY A 73 -0.54 -9.51 0.74
N GLY A 74 0.29 -8.76 0.00
CA GLY A 74 1.70 -8.56 0.33
C GLY A 74 1.89 -7.95 1.71
N LEU A 75 1.20 -6.85 1.97
CA LEU A 75 1.22 -6.16 3.26
C LEU A 75 0.88 -7.12 4.42
N ALA A 76 -0.17 -7.92 4.25
CA ALA A 76 -0.61 -8.88 5.25
C ALA A 76 0.49 -9.91 5.57
N LYS A 77 1.17 -10.42 4.54
CA LYS A 77 2.32 -11.31 4.73
C LYS A 77 3.46 -10.62 5.50
N GLY A 78 3.74 -9.35 5.22
CA GLY A 78 4.76 -8.58 5.95
C GLY A 78 4.38 -8.26 7.42
N LEU A 79 3.09 -8.36 7.75
CA LEU A 79 2.55 -8.23 9.10
C LEU A 79 2.43 -9.57 9.83
N ASP A 80 3.04 -10.64 9.29
CA ASP A 80 3.00 -11.99 9.85
C ASP A 80 1.58 -12.54 10.05
N ILE A 81 0.65 -12.16 9.16
CA ILE A 81 -0.69 -12.75 9.12
C ILE A 81 -0.59 -14.19 8.61
N ASP A 82 -1.40 -15.08 9.18
CA ASP A 82 -1.44 -16.49 8.80
C ASP A 82 -1.59 -16.65 7.26
N PRO A 83 -0.67 -17.35 6.57
CA PRO A 83 -0.79 -17.59 5.13
C PRO A 83 -2.06 -18.33 4.71
N ALA A 84 -2.73 -19.04 5.63
CA ALA A 84 -4.03 -19.66 5.40
C ALA A 84 -5.18 -18.63 5.38
N ALA A 85 -4.98 -17.42 5.93
CA ALA A 85 -5.96 -16.34 5.87
C ALA A 85 -6.05 -15.81 4.43
N TYR A 86 -7.19 -16.03 3.79
CA TYR A 86 -7.44 -15.53 2.45
C TYR A 86 -7.70 -14.02 2.46
N VAL A 87 -6.71 -13.24 2.04
CA VAL A 87 -6.85 -11.78 1.87
C VAL A 87 -7.58 -11.50 0.57
N SER A 88 -8.77 -10.94 0.68
CA SER A 88 -9.64 -10.61 -0.44
C SER A 88 -10.24 -9.24 -0.27
N SER A 89 -10.59 -8.61 -1.39
CA SER A 89 -11.17 -7.27 -1.40
C SER A 89 -12.48 -7.24 -0.61
N PRO A 90 -12.60 -6.38 0.41
CA PRO A 90 -13.81 -6.26 1.21
C PRO A 90 -14.84 -5.33 0.55
N THR A 91 -14.88 -5.14 -0.78
CA THR A 91 -15.81 -4.18 -1.43
C THR A 91 -17.26 -4.27 -0.96
N PHE A 92 -17.76 -5.47 -0.60
CA PHE A 92 -19.12 -5.65 -0.04
C PHE A 92 -19.17 -5.56 1.49
N ALA A 93 -18.15 -6.09 2.17
CA ALA A 93 -18.07 -6.09 3.64
C ALA A 93 -17.60 -4.74 4.19
N ILE A 94 -17.12 -3.84 3.33
CA ILE A 94 -16.44 -2.57 3.60
C ILE A 94 -15.08 -2.76 4.28
N MET A 95 -14.98 -3.68 5.23
CA MET A 95 -13.76 -3.96 5.97
C MET A 95 -13.60 -5.44 6.32
N HIS A 96 -12.37 -5.94 6.28
CA HIS A 96 -11.93 -7.16 6.93
C HIS A 96 -10.86 -6.86 7.99
N ARG A 97 -10.84 -7.66 9.07
CA ARG A 97 -9.79 -7.63 10.08
C ARG A 97 -9.01 -8.93 10.04
N TYR A 98 -7.68 -8.82 10.02
CA TYR A 98 -6.78 -9.97 10.03
C TYR A 98 -5.81 -9.87 11.22
N PRO A 99 -5.73 -10.90 12.08
CA PRO A 99 -4.75 -10.95 13.17
C PRO A 99 -3.36 -11.31 12.63
N GLY A 100 -2.33 -10.61 13.10
CA GLY A 100 -0.92 -10.82 12.78
C GLY A 100 -0.03 -10.23 13.87
N ARG A 101 1.27 -10.00 13.59
CA ARG A 101 2.20 -9.25 14.47
C ARG A 101 1.61 -7.91 14.90
N VAL A 102 0.97 -7.23 13.95
CA VAL A 102 0.10 -6.08 14.16
C VAL A 102 -1.20 -6.35 13.39
N PRO A 103 -2.40 -6.14 13.98
CA PRO A 103 -3.66 -6.36 13.26
C PRO A 103 -3.74 -5.55 11.97
N LEU A 104 -4.23 -6.14 10.89
CA LEU A 104 -4.52 -5.43 9.64
C LEU A 104 -6.02 -5.15 9.54
N TYR A 105 -6.38 -3.89 9.34
CA TYR A 105 -7.72 -3.47 8.95
C TYR A 105 -7.70 -3.16 7.45
N HIS A 106 -8.19 -4.09 6.65
CA HIS A 106 -8.32 -3.91 5.21
C HIS A 106 -9.67 -3.30 4.91
N ILE A 107 -9.69 -2.06 4.42
CA ILE A 107 -10.88 -1.27 4.14
C ILE A 107 -10.96 -1.00 2.64
N ASP A 108 -12.16 -1.03 2.07
CA ASP A 108 -12.40 -0.71 0.66
C ASP A 108 -13.56 0.30 0.53
N LEU A 109 -13.23 1.48 0.04
CA LEU A 109 -14.16 2.61 -0.11
C LEU A 109 -14.74 2.75 -1.52
N TYR A 110 -14.57 1.75 -2.41
CA TYR A 110 -15.01 1.82 -3.80
C TYR A 110 -16.48 2.25 -3.97
N ARG A 111 -17.35 1.79 -3.07
CA ARG A 111 -18.81 2.03 -3.11
C ARG A 111 -19.28 3.21 -2.27
N ILE A 112 -18.36 3.92 -1.63
CA ILE A 112 -18.70 5.04 -0.76
C ILE A 112 -18.51 6.31 -1.57
N GLU A 113 -19.63 6.88 -2.03
CA GLU A 113 -19.64 7.97 -2.99
C GLU A 113 -19.44 9.36 -2.36
N THR A 114 -19.54 9.48 -1.02
CA THR A 114 -19.44 10.78 -0.33
C THR A 114 -18.66 10.69 0.97
N ALA A 115 -17.95 11.76 1.32
CA ALA A 115 -17.25 11.90 2.60
C ALA A 115 -18.21 11.72 3.80
N ASP A 116 -19.44 12.25 3.69
CA ASP A 116 -20.48 12.10 4.72
C ASP A 116 -20.90 10.63 4.92
N ALA A 117 -21.02 9.86 3.84
CA ALA A 117 -21.30 8.43 3.94
C ALA A 117 -20.13 7.69 4.60
N CYS A 118 -18.89 8.09 4.28
CA CYS A 118 -17.68 7.53 4.86
C CYS A 118 -17.59 7.80 6.37
N ALA A 119 -17.88 9.03 6.82
CA ALA A 119 -17.86 9.40 8.23
C ALA A 119 -18.89 8.62 9.08
N ARG A 120 -19.99 8.17 8.48
CA ARG A 120 -21.00 7.36 9.18
C ARG A 120 -20.62 5.88 9.34
N LEU A 121 -19.51 5.43 8.73
CA LEU A 121 -19.06 4.04 8.83
C LEU A 121 -18.39 3.71 10.18
N GLY A 122 -18.04 4.72 10.98
CA GLY A 122 -17.36 4.52 12.26
C GLY A 122 -15.93 4.00 12.09
N LEU A 123 -15.25 4.37 11.00
CA LEU A 123 -13.89 3.89 10.72
C LEU A 123 -12.81 4.52 11.61
N ASP A 124 -13.14 5.57 12.37
CA ASP A 124 -12.21 6.32 13.22
C ASP A 124 -11.47 5.42 14.22
N GLU A 125 -12.17 4.42 14.79
CA GLU A 125 -11.58 3.48 15.76
C GLU A 125 -10.50 2.57 15.14
N TYR A 126 -10.58 2.32 13.83
CA TYR A 126 -9.60 1.50 13.10
C TYR A 126 -8.46 2.35 12.53
N LEU A 127 -8.77 3.57 12.07
CA LEU A 127 -7.78 4.53 11.58
C LEU A 127 -6.88 5.08 12.70
N GLN A 128 -7.36 5.10 13.94
CA GLN A 128 -6.62 5.50 15.13
C GLN A 128 -6.32 4.32 16.07
N GLY A 129 -6.56 3.09 15.60
CA GLY A 129 -6.48 1.86 16.39
C GLY A 129 -5.06 1.36 16.64
N ASP A 130 -4.98 0.15 17.19
CA ASP A 130 -3.74 -0.57 17.50
C ASP A 130 -3.21 -1.41 16.31
N GLY A 131 -3.80 -1.24 15.13
CA GLY A 131 -3.49 -1.96 13.91
C GLY A 131 -2.88 -1.08 12.81
N VAL A 132 -2.63 -1.70 11.66
CA VAL A 132 -2.34 -1.03 10.39
C VAL A 132 -3.62 -0.96 9.58
N ALA A 133 -4.00 0.23 9.10
CA ALA A 133 -5.15 0.38 8.20
C ALA A 133 -4.67 0.42 6.75
N ALA A 134 -5.13 -0.52 5.93
CA ALA A 134 -4.93 -0.51 4.48
C ALA A 134 -6.25 -0.13 3.78
N VAL A 135 -6.31 1.06 3.20
CA VAL A 135 -7.54 1.65 2.67
C VAL A 135 -7.49 1.70 1.14
N GLU A 136 -8.20 0.81 0.47
CA GLU A 136 -8.40 0.88 -0.97
C GLU A 136 -9.39 1.99 -1.34
N TRP A 137 -9.13 2.65 -2.47
CA TRP A 137 -9.90 3.82 -2.93
C TRP A 137 -9.85 4.96 -1.91
N ALA A 138 -8.68 5.16 -1.32
CA ALA A 138 -8.44 6.15 -0.27
C ALA A 138 -8.85 7.58 -0.69
N GLU A 139 -8.87 7.88 -1.99
CA GLU A 139 -9.36 9.13 -2.54
C GLU A 139 -10.82 9.46 -2.18
N HIS A 140 -11.66 8.44 -1.97
CA HIS A 140 -13.04 8.65 -1.53
C HIS A 140 -13.14 9.02 -0.04
N GLY A 141 -12.08 8.74 0.73
CA GLY A 141 -12.02 8.90 2.18
C GLY A 141 -11.26 10.13 2.68
N TRP A 142 -10.79 11.04 1.82
CA TRP A 142 -9.93 12.17 2.24
C TRP A 142 -10.50 13.05 3.35
N GLY A 143 -11.83 13.11 3.52
CA GLY A 143 -12.45 13.85 4.61
C GLY A 143 -12.29 13.21 6.00
N ILE A 144 -12.01 11.90 6.07
CA ILE A 144 -11.90 11.14 7.32
C ILE A 144 -10.52 10.53 7.53
N LEU A 145 -9.73 10.36 6.48
CA LEU A 145 -8.37 9.81 6.57
C LEU A 145 -7.45 10.80 7.31
N PRO A 146 -6.45 10.30 8.05
CA PRO A 146 -5.49 11.16 8.72
C PRO A 146 -4.69 11.98 7.70
N LYS A 147 -4.29 13.18 8.13
CA LYS A 147 -3.44 14.07 7.31
C LYS A 147 -2.06 13.47 7.03
N GLU A 148 -1.57 12.64 7.94
CA GLU A 148 -0.32 11.90 7.80
C GLU A 148 -0.63 10.44 7.48
N MET A 149 -0.19 9.97 6.31
CA MET A 149 -0.35 8.61 5.84
C MET A 149 0.70 8.25 4.78
N LEU A 150 0.86 6.96 4.51
CA LEU A 150 1.57 6.48 3.33
C LEU A 150 0.58 6.30 2.19
N THR A 151 0.70 7.10 1.13
CA THR A 151 -0.11 6.86 -0.09
C THR A 151 0.65 5.97 -1.06
N VAL A 152 0.00 4.90 -1.51
CA VAL A 152 0.47 3.97 -2.53
C VAL A 152 -0.41 4.14 -3.75
N ARG A 153 0.15 4.65 -4.84
CA ARG A 153 -0.59 4.85 -6.10
C ARG A 153 -0.15 3.85 -7.15
N LEU A 154 -1.07 3.01 -7.61
CA LEU A 154 -0.84 1.98 -8.61
C LEU A 154 -1.46 2.40 -9.94
N ARG A 155 -0.68 2.31 -11.03
CA ARG A 155 -1.17 2.56 -12.40
C ARG A 155 -0.64 1.55 -13.38
N TYR A 156 -1.42 1.27 -14.42
CA TYR A 156 -0.98 0.52 -15.58
C TYR A 156 0.18 1.23 -16.28
N PHE A 157 1.13 0.44 -16.79
CA PHE A 157 2.21 0.92 -17.64
C PHE A 157 2.48 -0.12 -18.74
N GLY A 158 1.60 -0.16 -19.74
CA GLY A 158 1.51 -1.30 -20.67
C GLY A 158 0.58 -2.39 -20.13
N SER A 159 0.67 -3.59 -20.70
CA SER A 159 -0.22 -4.72 -20.36
C SER A 159 0.03 -5.25 -18.94
N ASP A 160 1.27 -5.66 -18.67
CA ASP A 160 1.59 -6.50 -17.51
C ASP A 160 2.45 -5.78 -16.47
N THR A 161 2.78 -4.51 -16.72
CA THR A 161 3.59 -3.70 -15.81
C THR A 161 2.71 -2.69 -15.06
N ARG A 162 3.09 -2.42 -13.81
CA ARG A 162 2.55 -1.36 -12.97
C ARG A 162 3.64 -0.37 -12.60
N LEU A 163 3.26 0.89 -12.49
CA LEU A 163 4.03 1.89 -11.77
C LEU A 163 3.39 2.07 -10.40
N ILE A 164 4.19 1.89 -9.36
CA ILE A 164 3.77 2.00 -7.97
C ILE A 164 4.54 3.17 -7.35
N GLU A 165 3.84 4.27 -7.10
CA GLU A 165 4.39 5.45 -6.44
C GLU A 165 4.08 5.38 -4.95
N ILE A 166 5.12 5.54 -4.13
CA ILE A 166 5.05 5.56 -2.67
C ILE A 166 5.28 7.00 -2.21
N ILE A 167 4.28 7.59 -1.59
CA ILE A 167 4.24 9.01 -1.21
C ILE A 167 4.07 9.09 0.31
N PRO A 168 5.15 9.38 1.05
CA PRO A 168 5.06 9.57 2.49
C PRO A 168 4.55 10.98 2.82
N VAL A 169 3.61 11.08 3.75
CA VAL A 169 3.20 12.36 4.37
C VAL A 169 3.31 12.23 5.88
N GLY A 170 4.22 12.97 6.50
CA GLY A 170 4.52 12.88 7.94
C GLY A 170 5.84 12.17 8.24
N ASP A 171 6.49 12.54 9.34
CA ASP A 171 7.84 12.10 9.69
C ASP A 171 7.95 10.57 9.85
N ARG A 172 6.90 9.93 10.37
CA ARG A 172 6.79 8.46 10.49
C ARG A 172 6.95 7.80 9.12
N TYR A 173 6.19 8.24 8.14
CA TYR A 173 6.16 7.65 6.81
C TYR A 173 7.41 8.01 5.98
N VAL A 174 7.99 9.20 6.20
CA VAL A 174 9.28 9.57 5.60
C VAL A 174 10.39 8.63 6.09
N ARG A 175 10.42 8.28 7.37
CA ARG A 175 11.36 7.28 7.91
C ARG A 175 11.13 5.90 7.31
N LEU A 176 9.88 5.46 7.22
CA LEU A 176 9.50 4.18 6.61
C LEU A 176 10.03 4.10 5.17
N VAL A 177 9.78 5.11 4.33
CA VAL A 177 10.23 5.11 2.93
C VAL A 177 11.75 5.15 2.81
N ARG A 178 12.47 5.87 3.68
CA ARG A 178 13.94 5.84 3.71
C ARG A 178 14.47 4.43 3.99
N GLU A 179 13.86 3.71 4.92
CA GLU A 179 14.26 2.34 5.23
C GLU A 179 13.91 1.37 4.09
N LEU A 180 12.73 1.52 3.50
CA LEU A 180 12.34 0.79 2.28
C LEU A 180 13.36 0.98 1.17
N MET A 181 13.77 2.22 0.89
CA MET A 181 14.78 2.52 -0.14
C MET A 181 16.13 1.85 0.15
N ARG A 182 16.54 1.75 1.43
CA ARG A 182 17.78 1.05 1.81
C ARG A 182 17.71 -0.43 1.51
N GLN A 183 16.60 -1.10 1.86
CA GLN A 183 16.41 -2.52 1.58
C GLN A 183 16.51 -2.81 0.08
N PHE A 184 15.92 -1.97 -0.77
CA PHE A 184 15.92 -2.15 -2.23
C PHE A 184 17.22 -1.70 -2.90
N SER A 185 18.00 -0.81 -2.26
CA SER A 185 19.32 -0.41 -2.74
C SER A 185 20.40 -1.44 -2.40
N ALA A 186 20.27 -2.13 -1.27
CA ALA A 186 21.19 -3.19 -0.83
C ALA A 186 21.02 -4.52 -1.60
N LEU A 187 19.98 -4.62 -2.44
CA LEU A 187 19.68 -5.77 -3.28
C LEU A 187 20.29 -5.69 -4.69
N LYS A 188 21.19 -4.74 -4.96
CA LYS A 188 22.00 -4.76 -6.18
C LYS A 188 23.09 -5.84 -6.05
N PRO A 189 23.20 -6.79 -7.01
CA PRO A 189 24.24 -7.81 -6.99
C PRO A 189 25.65 -7.21 -7.08
#